data_AF-A0A1V4U9D7-F1
#
_entry.id   AF-A0A1V4U9D7-F1
#
_cell.length_a   1.000
_cell.length_b   1.000
_cell.length_c   1.000
_cell.angle_alpha   90.00
_cell.angle_beta   90.00
_cell.angle_gamma   90.00
#
_symmetry.space_group_name_H-M   'P 1'
#
loop_
_entity.id
_entity.type
_entity.pdbx_description
1 polymer ?
#
loop_
_entity_poly.entity_id
_entity_poly.type
_entity_poly.pdbx_seq_one_letter_code
_entity_poly.pdbx_strand_id
1 'polypeptide(L)'
;MSRTLTVTRTPRTGEPRPCAVCSDSGLSFLELLSSVKPVLERDGIAVITGSTPDVQDASTDDTGFMLNGRPLEDLLRECDRAQFICHSSRCQAFVSAVEVVRDERGARCIRAPEMLFRKAILLSLE
;
A
#
# COMPACT_ATOMS: atom_id res chain seq x y z
N MET A 1 -2.12 21.88 12.43
CA MET A 1 -1.57 21.55 11.10
C MET A 1 -2.45 20.46 10.53
N SER A 2 -3.16 20.72 9.43
CA SER A 2 -3.95 19.67 8.74
C SER A 2 -2.96 18.71 8.07
N ARG A 3 -3.11 17.41 8.32
CA ARG A 3 -2.29 16.37 7.65
C ARG A 3 -3.01 15.98 6.35
N THR A 4 -2.25 15.64 5.32
CA THR A 4 -2.83 15.24 4.02
C THR A 4 -2.28 13.89 3.62
N LEU A 5 -3.16 12.96 3.25
CA LEU A 5 -2.83 11.72 2.58
C LEU A 5 -3.02 11.92 1.08
N THR A 6 -1.90 11.97 0.34
CA THR A 6 -1.89 12.00 -1.12
C THR A 6 -1.65 10.59 -1.64
N VAL A 7 -2.59 10.06 -2.41
CA VAL A 7 -2.49 8.75 -3.03
C VAL A 7 -2.38 8.94 -4.54
N THR A 8 -1.21 8.61 -5.10
CA THR A 8 -0.99 8.64 -6.54
C THR A 8 -0.84 7.25 -7.12
N ARG A 9 -1.27 7.10 -8.37
CA ARG A 9 -1.09 5.87 -9.16
C ARG A 9 -0.05 6.14 -10.24
N THR A 10 1.03 5.38 -10.23
CA THR A 10 2.02 5.34 -11.32
C THR A 10 1.74 4.12 -12.20
N PRO A 11 1.12 4.29 -13.38
CA PRO A 11 0.99 3.21 -14.34
C PRO A 11 2.36 2.85 -14.94
N ARG A 12 2.50 1.61 -15.39
CA ARG A 12 3.63 1.18 -16.24
C ARG A 12 3.22 1.35 -17.70
N THR A 13 4.16 1.72 -18.57
CA THR A 13 3.92 1.68 -20.01
C THR A 13 3.55 0.25 -20.43
N GLY A 14 2.30 0.03 -20.84
CA GLY A 14 1.79 -1.28 -21.28
C GLY A 14 1.05 -2.12 -20.23
N GLU A 15 1.02 -1.73 -18.94
CA GLU A 15 0.16 -2.37 -17.94
C GLU A 15 -0.96 -1.42 -17.51
N PRO A 16 -2.23 -1.87 -17.52
CA PRO A 16 -3.34 -0.94 -17.46
C PRO A 16 -3.50 -0.26 -16.09
N ARG A 17 -3.17 -0.93 -14.97
CA ARG A 17 -3.39 -0.40 -13.60
C ARG A 17 -2.50 -1.06 -12.54
N PRO A 18 -1.97 -0.31 -11.56
CA PRO A 18 -1.31 -0.90 -10.39
C PRO A 18 -2.33 -1.72 -9.58
N CYS A 19 -1.91 -2.90 -9.10
CA CYS A 19 -2.76 -3.83 -8.35
C CYS A 19 -2.26 -3.99 -6.91
N ALA A 20 -3.17 -3.77 -5.96
CA ALA A 20 -2.96 -4.04 -4.54
C ALA A 20 -4.28 -4.51 -3.92
N VAL A 21 -4.26 -5.65 -3.22
CA VAL A 21 -5.46 -6.35 -2.73
C VAL A 21 -5.27 -6.81 -1.28
N CYS A 22 -6.34 -6.68 -0.50
CA CYS A 22 -6.44 -7.21 0.84
C CYS A 22 -6.48 -8.74 0.84
N SER A 23 -5.56 -9.39 1.56
CA SER A 23 -5.60 -10.85 1.72
C SER A 23 -6.83 -11.32 2.50
N ASP A 24 -7.31 -10.51 3.44
CA ASP A 24 -8.35 -10.88 4.40
C ASP A 24 -9.76 -10.75 3.80
N SER A 25 -9.99 -9.70 3.02
CA SER A 25 -11.31 -9.36 2.46
C SER A 25 -11.38 -9.45 0.93
N GLY A 26 -10.26 -9.56 0.23
CA GLY A 26 -10.21 -9.55 -1.24
C GLY A 26 -10.47 -8.17 -1.86
N LEU A 27 -10.72 -7.14 -1.06
CA LEU A 27 -10.94 -5.77 -1.53
C LEU A 27 -9.65 -5.18 -2.11
N SER A 28 -9.77 -4.39 -3.16
CA SER A 28 -8.65 -3.59 -3.65
C SER A 28 -8.25 -2.51 -2.64
N PHE A 29 -7.01 -2.05 -2.72
CA PHE A 29 -6.50 -0.97 -1.87
C PHE A 29 -7.37 0.29 -1.94
N LEU A 30 -7.95 0.61 -3.09
CA LEU A 30 -8.80 1.79 -3.27
C LEU A 30 -10.17 1.63 -2.61
N GLU A 31 -10.72 0.41 -2.61
CA GLU A 31 -11.95 0.09 -1.89
C GLU A 31 -11.72 0.16 -0.38
N LEU A 32 -10.59 -0.39 0.12
CA LEU A 32 -10.16 -0.22 1.51
C LEU A 32 -9.94 1.26 1.87
N LEU A 33 -9.26 2.03 1.02
CA LEU A 33 -9.06 3.45 1.26
C LEU A 33 -10.38 4.21 1.33
N SER A 34 -11.35 3.84 0.49
CA SER A 34 -12.69 4.45 0.48
C SER A 34 -13.44 4.16 1.78
N SER A 35 -13.25 2.99 2.41
CA SER A 35 -13.87 2.67 3.70
C SER A 35 -13.23 3.40 4.88
N VAL A 36 -11.92 3.65 4.81
CA VAL A 36 -11.16 4.33 5.88
C VAL A 36 -11.16 5.85 5.74
N LYS A 37 -11.36 6.38 4.52
CA LYS A 37 -11.37 7.82 4.22
C LYS A 37 -12.27 8.65 5.16
N PRO A 38 -13.53 8.27 5.46
CA PRO A 38 -14.38 9.05 6.37
C PRO A 38 -13.80 9.17 7.78
N VAL A 39 -13.08 8.15 8.24
CA VAL A 39 -12.41 8.16 9.54
C VAL A 39 -11.23 9.13 9.54
N LEU A 40 -10.39 9.08 8.49
CA LEU A 40 -9.26 10.00 8.32
C LEU A 40 -9.72 11.45 8.24
N GLU A 41 -10.75 11.74 7.45
CA GLU A 41 -11.28 13.10 7.28
C GLU A 41 -11.87 13.65 8.58
N ARG A 42 -12.58 12.81 9.35
CA ARG A 42 -13.06 13.16 10.70
C ARG A 42 -11.91 13.50 11.65
N ASP A 43 -10.80 12.79 11.53
CA ASP A 43 -9.61 13.00 12.35
C ASP A 43 -8.72 14.15 11.81
N GLY A 44 -9.21 14.93 10.84
CA GLY A 44 -8.53 16.11 10.30
C GLY A 44 -7.46 15.80 9.25
N ILE A 45 -7.51 14.61 8.65
CA ILE A 45 -6.60 14.17 7.58
C ILE A 45 -7.33 14.23 6.24
N ALA A 46 -6.94 15.15 5.36
CA ALA A 46 -7.52 15.25 4.02
C ALA A 46 -6.99 14.12 3.12
N VAL A 47 -7.86 13.46 2.35
CA VAL A 47 -7.46 12.39 1.42
C VAL A 47 -7.60 12.85 -0.03
N ILE A 48 -6.48 12.96 -0.73
CA ILE A 48 -6.39 13.37 -2.14
C ILE A 48 -5.97 12.16 -2.97
N THR A 49 -6.76 11.77 -3.96
CA THR A 49 -6.40 10.71 -4.91
C THR A 49 -6.14 11.29 -6.29
N GLY A 50 -4.99 10.98 -6.89
CA GLY A 50 -4.62 11.45 -8.23
C GLY A 50 -3.96 10.37 -9.08
N SER A 51 -3.86 10.63 -10.37
CA SER A 51 -2.99 9.88 -11.29
C SER A 51 -1.87 10.81 -11.70
N THR A 52 -0.61 10.38 -11.56
CA THR A 52 0.50 11.14 -12.15
C THR A 52 0.55 10.86 -13.66
N PRO A 53 0.77 11.88 -14.50
CA PRO A 53 1.04 11.64 -15.92
C PRO A 53 2.30 10.77 -16.06
N ASP A 54 2.32 9.90 -17.09
CA ASP A 54 3.45 9.03 -17.46
C ASP A 54 4.79 9.75 -17.26
N VAL A 55 5.53 9.37 -16.21
CA VAL A 55 6.89 9.88 -16.01
C VAL A 55 7.78 9.00 -16.89
N GLN A 56 8.24 9.56 -18.01
CA GLN A 56 9.10 8.90 -18.99
C GLN A 56 10.45 8.40 -18.42
N ASP A 57 10.77 8.77 -17.17
CA ASP A 57 11.99 8.35 -16.44
C ASP A 57 11.69 7.48 -15.20
N ALA A 58 10.48 6.90 -15.09
CA ALA A 58 10.22 5.92 -14.04
C ALA A 58 11.09 4.69 -14.29
N SER A 59 12.10 4.50 -13.43
CA SER A 59 12.84 3.26 -13.34
C SER A 59 11.84 2.10 -13.29
N THR A 60 12.18 0.97 -13.92
CA THR A 60 11.23 -0.13 -14.16
C THR A 60 10.67 -0.79 -12.89
N ASP A 61 11.09 -0.32 -11.70
CA ASP A 61 10.68 -0.74 -10.36
C ASP A 61 9.65 0.21 -9.68
N ASP A 62 9.45 1.46 -10.13
CA ASP A 62 8.61 2.47 -9.46
C ASP A 62 7.11 2.45 -9.85
N THR A 63 6.62 1.28 -10.27
CA THR A 63 5.23 1.09 -10.71
C THR A 63 4.35 0.66 -9.55
N GLY A 64 3.31 1.44 -9.20
CA GLY A 64 2.47 1.09 -8.06
C GLY A 64 1.55 2.20 -7.54
N PHE A 65 1.08 2.00 -6.31
CA PHE A 65 0.47 3.05 -5.51
C PHE A 65 1.55 3.77 -4.72
N MET A 66 1.47 5.09 -4.67
CA MET A 66 2.34 5.94 -3.88
C MET A 66 1.49 6.67 -2.83
N LEU A 67 1.92 6.64 -1.57
CA LEU A 67 1.28 7.35 -0.47
C LEU A 67 2.26 8.41 0.02
N ASN A 68 1.88 9.69 -0.10
CA ASN A 68 2.75 10.83 0.20
C ASN A 68 4.15 10.73 -0.44
N GLY A 69 4.19 10.23 -1.68
CA GLY A 69 5.44 10.07 -2.44
C GLY A 69 6.27 8.84 -2.07
N ARG A 70 5.77 7.95 -1.20
CA ARG A 70 6.43 6.67 -0.86
C ARG A 70 5.73 5.47 -1.51
N PRO A 71 6.45 4.46 -2.03
CA PRO A 71 5.84 3.25 -2.58
C PRO A 71 5.02 2.50 -1.53
N LEU A 72 3.80 2.11 -1.88
CA LEU A 72 2.92 1.34 -1.00
C LEU A 72 3.56 0.02 -0.58
N GLU A 73 4.28 -0.65 -1.48
CA GLU A 73 4.99 -1.89 -1.14
C GLU A 73 6.03 -1.68 -0.04
N ASP A 74 6.84 -0.63 -0.13
CA ASP A 74 7.87 -0.35 0.87
C ASP A 74 7.24 -0.07 2.23
N LEU A 75 6.17 0.73 2.25
CA LEU A 75 5.40 0.99 3.46
C LEU A 75 4.82 -0.30 4.06
N LEU A 76 4.27 -1.19 3.23
CA LEU A 76 3.75 -2.48 3.67
C LEU A 76 4.86 -3.37 4.24
N ARG A 77 6.00 -3.48 3.55
CA ARG A 77 7.15 -4.28 3.99
C ARG A 77 7.76 -3.74 5.28
N GLU A 78 7.81 -2.42 5.44
CA GLU A 78 8.26 -1.77 6.68
C GLU A 78 7.31 -2.08 7.83
N CYS A 79 5.99 -1.94 7.61
CA CYS A 79 4.96 -2.28 8.59
C CYS A 79 4.95 -3.78 8.97
N ASP A 80 5.31 -4.64 8.03
CA ASP A 80 5.39 -6.08 8.21
C ASP A 80 6.62 -6.47 9.03
N ARG A 81 7.81 -5.96 8.67
CA ARG A 81 9.07 -6.18 9.42
C ARG A 81 9.02 -5.69 10.86
N ALA A 82 8.15 -4.73 11.18
CA ALA A 82 7.89 -4.27 12.54
C ALA A 82 7.09 -5.29 13.40
N GLN A 83 6.72 -6.46 12.86
CA GLN A 83 5.98 -7.52 13.56
C GLN A 83 6.89 -8.69 13.96
N PHE A 84 7.67 -8.53 15.03
CA PHE A 84 8.28 -9.69 15.68
C PHE A 84 7.23 -10.39 16.56
N ILE A 85 6.82 -11.61 16.19
CA ILE A 85 5.94 -12.44 17.02
C ILE A 85 6.80 -13.18 18.05
N CYS A 86 7.01 -12.53 19.18
CA CYS A 86 7.65 -13.12 20.37
C CYS A 86 6.56 -13.39 21.41
N HIS A 87 6.13 -14.64 21.58
CA HIS A 87 5.21 -15.01 22.65
C HIS A 87 5.93 -15.82 23.72
N SER A 88 6.24 -15.17 24.86
CA SER A 88 6.69 -15.71 26.16
C SER A 88 7.95 -16.61 26.23
N SER A 89 8.16 -17.55 25.31
CA SER A 89 9.31 -18.49 25.31
C SER A 89 9.71 -18.95 23.91
N ARG A 90 9.01 -18.52 22.86
CA ARG A 90 9.31 -18.88 21.47
C ARG A 90 9.16 -17.65 20.58
N CYS A 91 10.22 -17.36 19.84
CA CYS A 91 10.18 -16.48 18.70
C CYS A 91 9.93 -17.36 17.47
N GLN A 92 8.83 -17.13 16.75
CA GLN A 92 8.65 -17.77 15.46
C GLN A 92 9.46 -17.01 14.41
N ALA A 93 9.95 -17.73 13.40
CA ALA A 93 10.56 -17.10 12.25
C ALA A 93 9.54 -16.17 11.60
N PHE A 94 9.94 -14.93 11.33
CA PHE A 94 9.13 -13.97 10.62
C PHE A 94 8.79 -14.51 9.23
N VAL A 95 7.49 -14.70 8.95
CA VAL A 95 6.98 -14.98 7.61
C VAL A 95 6.28 -13.71 7.16
N SER A 96 6.79 -13.11 6.09
CA SER A 96 6.25 -11.89 5.50
C SER A 96 4.78 -12.11 5.14
N ALA A 97 3.88 -11.26 5.65
CA ALA A 97 2.48 -11.27 5.25
C ALA A 97 2.24 -10.46 3.96
N VAL A 98 3.26 -9.76 3.45
CA VAL A 98 3.24 -9.10 2.14
C VAL A 98 3.69 -10.07 1.05
N GLU A 99 2.81 -10.35 0.11
CA GLU A 99 3.06 -11.18 -1.07
C GLU A 99 3.02 -10.33 -2.34
N VAL A 100 3.87 -10.68 -3.32
CA VAL A 100 3.85 -10.08 -4.66
C VAL A 100 3.56 -11.20 -5.64
N VAL A 101 2.35 -11.21 -6.19
CA VAL A 101 1.91 -12.19 -7.17
C VAL A 101 1.96 -11.60 -8.58
N ARG A 102 2.12 -12.46 -9.58
CA ARG A 102 1.98 -12.09 -10.99
C ARG A 102 0.79 -12.83 -11.58
N ASP A 103 -0.04 -12.13 -12.34
CA ASP A 103 -1.13 -12.77 -13.08
C ASP A 103 -0.61 -13.48 -14.35
N GLU A 104 -1.51 -14.13 -15.09
CA GLU A 104 -1.20 -14.84 -16.34
C GLU A 104 -0.61 -13.93 -17.44
N ARG A 105 -0.81 -12.61 -17.33
CA ARG A 105 -0.27 -11.60 -18.24
C ARG A 105 1.05 -11.01 -17.72
N GLY A 106 1.55 -11.50 -16.59
CA GLY A 106 2.75 -11.01 -15.92
C GLY A 106 2.54 -9.75 -15.10
N ALA A 107 1.31 -9.23 -14.99
CA ALA A 107 1.01 -8.02 -14.24
C ALA A 107 1.17 -8.26 -12.75
N ARG A 108 1.83 -7.32 -12.08
CA ARG A 108 2.22 -7.44 -10.68
C ARG A 108 1.09 -6.98 -9.76
N CYS A 109 0.75 -7.80 -8.76
CA CYS A 109 -0.19 -7.43 -7.72
C CYS A 109 0.38 -7.65 -6.32
N ILE A 110 0.24 -6.66 -5.46
CA ILE A 110 0.62 -6.75 -4.05
C ILE A 110 -0.57 -7.30 -3.27
N ARG A 111 -0.34 -8.30 -2.42
CA ARG A 111 -1.35 -8.87 -1.51
C ARG A 111 -0.84 -8.74 -0.08
N ALA A 112 -1.66 -8.19 0.81
CA ALA A 112 -1.31 -7.98 2.22
C ALA A 112 -2.56 -7.95 3.12
N PRO A 113 -2.46 -8.22 4.43
CA PRO A 113 -3.57 -8.07 5.37
C PRO A 113 -4.06 -6.63 5.49
N GLU A 114 -5.33 -6.44 5.86
CA GLU A 114 -5.94 -5.12 6.02
C GLU A 114 -5.18 -4.26 7.03
N MET A 115 -4.71 -4.89 8.11
CA MET A 115 -3.93 -4.23 9.15
C MET A 115 -2.64 -3.59 8.60
N LEU A 116 -1.98 -4.20 7.62
CA LEU A 116 -0.79 -3.62 7.02
C LEU A 116 -1.12 -2.40 6.17
N PHE A 117 -2.22 -2.42 5.40
CA PHE A 117 -2.66 -1.24 4.65
C PHE A 117 -3.00 -0.06 5.57
N ARG A 118 -3.70 -0.32 6.69
CA ARG A 118 -4.01 0.71 7.68
C ARG A 118 -2.74 1.30 8.31
N LYS A 119 -1.78 0.46 8.69
CA LYS A 119 -0.48 0.91 9.22
C LYS A 119 0.31 1.71 8.18
N ALA A 120 0.35 1.25 6.92
CA ALA A 120 1.04 1.93 5.83
C ALA A 120 0.47 3.34 5.58
N ILE A 121 -0.85 3.50 5.66
CA ILE A 121 -1.49 4.82 5.59
C ILE A 121 -1.00 5.72 6.72
N LEU A 122 -1.01 5.23 7.97
CA LEU A 122 -0.57 6.02 9.12
C LEU A 122 0.92 6.38 9.04
N LEU A 123 1.76 5.41 8.69
CA LEU A 123 3.20 5.59 8.50
C LEU A 123 3.52 6.61 7.39
N SER A 124 2.70 6.69 6.35
CA SER A 124 2.88 7.69 5.29
C SER A 124 2.57 9.13 5.73
N LEU A 125 1.96 9.32 6.91
CA LEU A 125 1.59 10.63 7.46
C LEU A 125 2.58 11.16 8.53
N GLU A 126 3.59 10.36 8.87
CA GLU A 126 4.70 10.74 9.76
C GLU A 126 5.73 11.60 9.04
#